data_AF-A0A8H3GS28-F1
#
_entry.id   AF-A0A8H3GS28-F1
#
_cell.length_a   1.000
_cell.length_b   1.000
_cell.length_c   1.000
_cell.angle_alpha   90.00
_cell.angle_beta   90.00
_cell.angle_gamma   90.00
#
_symmetry.space_group_name_H-M   'P 1'
#
loop_
_entity.id
_entity.type
_entity.pdbx_description
1 polymer ?
#
loop_
_entity_poly.entity_id
_entity_poly.type
_entity_poly.pdbx_seq_one_letter_code
_entity_poly.pdbx_strand_id
1 'polypeptide(L)'
;MAYYDYYRRRNPTSWGRPEYILDSPPAPGYQPQPQWRGSDYYRAHYGSSHDPSLFDSVLGRVRSHFRSPISRREAQSWHQRVYSGLVDVSTMMPSEIGAAAGYEAWRFWEHHRGIYRQPLMDDRERESEALIGLAVGEAEKLWDYTRRHHGDFAKREALEVAAGK
;
A
#
# COMPACT_ATOMS: atom_id res chain seq x y z
N MET A 1 10.72 4.55 -3.41
CA MET A 1 10.01 4.58 -4.72
C MET A 1 8.68 3.85 -4.56
N ALA A 2 7.60 4.34 -5.16
CA ALA A 2 6.29 3.66 -5.14
C ALA A 2 6.25 2.51 -6.14
N TYR A 3 5.43 1.49 -5.90
CA TYR A 3 5.23 0.43 -6.89
C TYR A 3 4.58 0.95 -8.16
N TYR A 4 3.75 1.99 -8.03
CA TYR A 4 3.17 2.70 -9.17
C TYR A 4 4.25 3.16 -10.16
N ASP A 5 5.30 3.77 -9.61
CA ASP A 5 6.43 4.26 -10.40
C ASP A 5 7.30 3.14 -10.97
N TYR A 6 7.43 2.03 -10.23
CA TYR A 6 8.14 0.85 -10.68
C TYR A 6 7.51 0.25 -11.93
N TYR A 7 6.21 -0.05 -11.90
CA TYR A 7 5.52 -0.64 -13.05
C TYR A 7 5.52 0.33 -14.24
N ARG A 8 5.23 1.61 -14.00
CA ARG A 8 5.26 2.65 -15.05
C ARG A 8 6.59 2.70 -15.81
N ARG A 9 7.72 2.56 -15.10
CA ARG A 9 9.07 2.61 -15.71
C ARG A 9 9.49 1.29 -16.35
N ARG A 10 8.98 0.15 -15.87
CA ARG A 10 9.40 -1.17 -16.35
C ARG A 10 8.94 -1.45 -17.78
N ASN A 11 7.71 -1.05 -18.14
CA ASN A 11 7.14 -1.24 -19.47
C ASN A 11 6.45 0.04 -19.97
N PRO A 12 7.21 1.10 -20.30
CA PRO A 12 6.64 2.41 -20.62
C PRO A 12 5.78 2.39 -21.90
N THR A 13 6.11 1.54 -22.87
CA THR A 13 5.42 1.48 -24.17
C THR A 13 4.00 0.91 -24.09
N SER A 14 3.75 0.00 -23.15
CA SER A 14 2.43 -0.62 -22.93
C SER A 14 1.67 -0.01 -21.75
N TRP A 15 2.29 0.88 -20.98
CA TRP A 15 1.63 1.56 -19.86
C TRP A 15 0.39 2.34 -20.33
N GLY A 16 -0.70 2.21 -19.60
CA GLY A 16 -2.00 2.79 -19.96
C GLY A 16 -2.76 2.02 -21.04
N ARG A 17 -2.31 0.81 -21.40
CA ARG A 17 -3.00 -0.06 -22.37
C ARG A 17 -3.56 -1.33 -21.71
N PRO A 18 -4.65 -1.91 -22.24
CA PRO A 18 -5.23 -3.13 -21.70
C PRO A 18 -4.28 -4.35 -21.74
N GLU A 19 -3.31 -4.34 -22.64
CA GLU A 19 -2.34 -5.44 -22.80
C GLU A 19 -1.18 -5.36 -21.78
N TYR A 20 -1.18 -4.36 -20.88
CA TYR A 20 -0.14 -4.23 -19.86
C TYR A 20 -0.17 -5.41 -18.88
N ILE A 21 0.97 -6.10 -18.76
CA ILE A 21 1.13 -7.23 -17.85
C ILE A 21 1.80 -6.74 -16.55
N LEU A 22 1.08 -6.92 -15.44
CA LEU A 22 1.61 -6.70 -14.10
C LEU A 22 2.54 -7.83 -13.69
N ASP A 23 3.85 -7.56 -13.74
CA ASP A 23 4.87 -8.50 -13.29
C ASP A 23 4.92 -8.57 -11.74
N SER A 24 5.73 -9.49 -11.21
CA SER A 24 6.01 -9.61 -9.77
C SER A 24 6.52 -8.27 -9.20
N PRO A 25 6.12 -7.91 -7.98
CA PRO A 25 6.59 -6.69 -7.34
C PRO A 25 8.10 -6.76 -7.07
N PRO A 26 8.82 -5.64 -7.03
CA PRO A 26 10.26 -5.65 -6.78
C PRO A 26 10.56 -6.14 -5.36
N ALA A 27 11.73 -6.74 -5.17
CA ALA A 27 12.17 -7.14 -3.83
C ALA A 27 12.23 -5.95 -2.86
N PRO A 28 11.94 -6.14 -1.56
CA PRO A 28 12.10 -5.10 -0.57
C PRO A 28 13.55 -4.57 -0.58
N GLY A 29 13.71 -3.24 -0.61
CA GLY A 29 15.03 -2.58 -0.49
C GLY A 29 15.57 -2.52 0.94
N TYR A 30 14.94 -3.24 1.87
CA TYR A 30 15.25 -3.24 3.30
C TYR A 30 15.12 -4.65 3.86
N GLN A 31 15.83 -4.91 4.96
CA GLN A 31 15.72 -6.17 5.71
C GLN A 31 14.90 -5.95 6.99
N PRO A 32 13.74 -6.60 7.15
CA PRO A 32 12.94 -6.47 8.36
C PRO A 32 13.69 -6.97 9.60
N GLN A 33 13.48 -6.30 10.74
CA GLN A 33 14.16 -6.63 11.99
C GLN A 33 13.19 -7.23 13.02
N PRO A 34 13.67 -8.13 13.90
CA PRO A 34 12.81 -8.78 14.91
C PRO A 34 12.10 -7.82 15.87
N GLN A 35 12.61 -6.60 16.08
CA GLN A 35 12.01 -5.59 16.96
C GLN A 35 11.04 -4.64 16.24
N TRP A 36 10.89 -4.76 14.91
CA TRP A 36 10.04 -3.86 14.14
C TRP A 36 8.57 -4.01 14.53
N ARG A 37 7.92 -2.85 14.59
CA ARG A 37 6.47 -2.67 14.69
C ARG A 37 5.92 -2.17 13.36
N GLY A 38 4.59 -2.07 13.21
CA GLY A 38 3.97 -1.62 11.96
C GLY A 38 4.46 -0.26 11.49
N SER A 39 4.76 0.66 12.42
CA SER A 39 5.34 1.96 12.11
C SER A 39 6.74 1.87 11.49
N ASP A 40 7.56 0.88 11.87
CA ASP A 40 8.86 0.63 11.24
C ASP A 40 8.71 0.13 9.81
N TYR A 41 7.73 -0.75 9.55
CA TYR A 41 7.40 -1.18 8.20
C TYR A 41 6.89 -0.02 7.36
N TYR A 42 6.01 0.81 7.91
CA TYR A 42 5.53 2.03 7.26
C TYR A 42 6.69 2.98 6.92
N ARG A 43 7.57 3.27 7.89
CA ARG A 43 8.78 4.10 7.68
C ARG A 43 9.69 3.53 6.60
N ALA A 44 10.02 2.24 6.69
CA ALA A 44 10.90 1.57 5.74
C ALA A 44 10.29 1.54 4.34
N HIS A 45 8.97 1.41 4.27
CA HIS A 45 8.24 1.30 3.02
C HIS A 45 8.03 2.66 2.36
N TYR A 46 7.51 3.67 3.07
CA TYR A 46 7.27 5.03 2.58
C TYR A 46 8.56 5.82 2.37
N GLY A 47 9.37 5.96 3.43
CA GLY A 47 10.59 6.76 3.46
C GLY A 47 10.74 7.58 4.75
N SER A 48 11.84 8.35 4.83
CA SER A 48 12.21 9.12 6.03
C SER A 48 11.32 10.33 6.32
N SER A 49 10.46 10.76 5.38
CA SER A 49 9.53 11.89 5.52
C SER A 49 8.13 11.49 6.03
N HIS A 50 7.96 10.25 6.49
CA HIS A 50 6.68 9.76 7.02
C HIS A 50 6.24 10.53 8.27
N ASP A 51 4.92 10.58 8.52
CA ASP A 51 4.33 11.13 9.74
C ASP A 51 3.95 9.98 10.69
N PRO A 52 4.67 9.76 11.80
CA PRO A 52 4.34 8.69 12.75
C PRO A 52 2.94 8.83 13.34
N SER A 53 2.47 10.06 13.57
CA SER A 53 1.16 10.32 14.17
C SER A 53 0.01 9.93 13.24
N LEU A 54 0.24 10.02 11.93
CA LEU A 54 -0.71 9.58 10.91
C LEU A 54 -0.91 8.07 10.99
N PHE A 55 0.18 7.30 11.06
CA PHE A 55 0.14 5.84 11.21
C PHE A 55 -0.58 5.41 12.48
N ASP A 56 -0.24 6.00 13.63
CA ASP A 56 -0.89 5.66 14.91
C ASP A 56 -2.40 5.91 14.85
N SER A 57 -2.82 7.00 14.19
CA SER A 57 -4.24 7.31 14.05
C SER A 57 -4.99 6.33 13.13
N VAL A 58 -4.35 5.86 12.06
CA VAL A 58 -4.89 4.85 11.14
C VAL A 58 -4.96 3.49 11.85
N LEU A 59 -3.88 3.09 12.51
CA LEU A 59 -3.80 1.84 13.26
C LEU A 59 -4.85 1.79 14.37
N GLY A 60 -5.03 2.89 15.10
CA GLY A 60 -6.09 3.03 16.11
C GLY A 60 -7.49 2.79 15.52
N ARG A 61 -7.76 3.33 14.33
CA ARG A 61 -9.06 3.15 13.65
C ARG A 61 -9.28 1.73 13.12
N VAL A 62 -8.24 1.09 12.58
CA VAL A 62 -8.31 -0.32 12.15
C VAL A 62 -8.60 -1.22 13.34
N ARG A 63 -7.92 -1.00 14.48
CA ARG A 63 -8.16 -1.72 15.73
C ARG A 63 -9.56 -1.49 16.31
N SER A 64 -10.17 -0.32 16.07
CA SER A 64 -11.52 0.00 16.53
C SER A 64 -12.65 -0.58 15.65
N HIS A 65 -12.41 -1.68 14.92
CA HIS A 65 -13.35 -2.38 14.02
C HIS A 65 -13.66 -1.70 12.69
N PHE A 66 -12.74 -0.90 12.13
CA PHE A 66 -12.90 -0.45 10.75
C PHE A 66 -12.90 -1.63 9.79
N ARG A 67 -13.96 -1.75 8.99
CA ARG A 67 -14.02 -2.65 7.84
C ARG A 67 -14.02 -1.81 6.58
N SER A 68 -13.04 -2.02 5.72
CA SER A 68 -13.04 -1.40 4.39
C SER A 68 -14.37 -1.73 3.69
N PRO A 69 -15.10 -0.74 3.15
CA PRO A 69 -16.35 -0.98 2.44
C PRO A 69 -16.14 -1.70 1.10
N ILE A 70 -14.92 -1.66 0.57
CA ILE A 70 -14.54 -2.28 -0.71
C ILE A 70 -14.18 -3.75 -0.45
N SER A 71 -14.64 -4.66 -1.30
CA SER A 71 -14.27 -6.07 -1.25
C SER A 71 -12.84 -6.34 -1.75
N ARG A 72 -12.30 -7.54 -1.51
CA ARG A 72 -10.98 -7.92 -2.05
C ARG A 72 -10.97 -8.01 -3.57
N ARG A 73 -12.08 -8.44 -4.19
CA ARG A 73 -12.23 -8.54 -5.66
C ARG A 73 -12.26 -7.16 -6.31
N GLU A 74 -12.96 -6.21 -5.72
CA GLU A 74 -12.96 -4.82 -6.19
C GLU A 74 -11.59 -4.18 -6.00
N ALA A 75 -10.92 -4.44 -4.86
CA ALA A 75 -9.57 -3.97 -4.62
C ALA A 75 -8.58 -4.50 -5.68
N GLN A 76 -8.71 -5.78 -6.07
CA GLN A 76 -7.94 -6.35 -7.19
C GLN A 76 -8.25 -5.67 -8.53
N SER A 77 -9.52 -5.34 -8.80
CA SER A 77 -9.89 -4.63 -10.03
C SER A 77 -9.30 -3.22 -10.08
N TRP A 78 -9.35 -2.49 -8.95
CA TRP A 78 -8.73 -1.17 -8.83
C TRP A 78 -7.22 -1.23 -8.93
N HIS A 79 -6.61 -2.19 -8.26
CA HIS A 79 -5.19 -2.48 -8.37
C HIS A 79 -4.77 -2.64 -9.83
N GLN A 80 -5.44 -3.52 -10.58
CA GLN A 80 -5.12 -3.77 -11.97
C GLN A 80 -5.21 -2.49 -12.80
N ARG A 81 -6.25 -1.67 -12.61
CA ARG A 81 -6.44 -0.41 -13.35
C ARG A 81 -5.37 0.64 -13.00
N VAL A 82 -5.07 0.82 -11.72
CA VAL A 82 -4.11 1.82 -11.24
C VAL A 82 -2.69 1.46 -11.68
N TYR A 83 -2.24 0.25 -11.35
CA TYR A 83 -0.86 -0.17 -11.56
C TYR A 83 -0.58 -0.62 -12.99
N SER A 84 -1.56 -0.58 -13.90
CA SER A 84 -1.35 -0.65 -15.36
C SER A 84 -1.46 0.71 -16.06
N GLY A 85 -1.84 1.76 -15.34
CA GLY A 85 -2.01 3.11 -15.90
C GLY A 85 -3.31 3.35 -16.65
N LEU A 86 -4.29 2.44 -16.56
CA LEU A 86 -5.59 2.58 -17.24
C LEU A 86 -6.48 3.67 -16.65
N VAL A 87 -6.15 4.16 -15.46
CA VAL A 87 -6.86 5.26 -14.78
C VAL A 87 -5.87 6.32 -14.34
N ASP A 88 -6.32 7.57 -14.36
CA ASP A 88 -5.57 8.68 -13.81
C ASP A 88 -5.80 8.78 -12.29
N VAL A 89 -4.74 8.48 -11.53
CA VAL A 89 -4.71 8.54 -10.06
C VAL A 89 -5.14 9.91 -9.54
N SER A 90 -4.91 11.00 -10.29
CA SER A 90 -5.28 12.35 -9.89
C SER A 90 -6.79 12.59 -9.79
N THR A 91 -7.61 11.74 -10.44
CA THR A 91 -9.08 11.86 -10.52
C THR A 91 -9.82 10.83 -9.65
N MET A 92 -9.11 9.86 -9.07
CA MET A 92 -9.70 8.78 -8.29
C MET A 92 -10.25 9.22 -6.94
N MET A 93 -11.20 8.48 -6.40
CA MET A 93 -11.66 8.64 -5.02
C MET A 93 -10.63 8.10 -4.03
N PRO A 94 -10.57 8.65 -2.79
CA PRO A 94 -9.65 8.15 -1.77
C PRO A 94 -9.79 6.66 -1.47
N SER A 95 -11.01 6.17 -1.40
CA SER A 95 -11.30 4.75 -1.16
C SER A 95 -10.77 3.84 -2.28
N GLU A 96 -10.81 4.28 -3.54
CA GLU A 96 -10.27 3.53 -4.68
C GLU A 96 -8.74 3.47 -4.65
N ILE A 97 -8.10 4.59 -4.30
CA ILE A 97 -6.65 4.68 -4.10
C ILE A 97 -6.22 3.74 -2.97
N GLY A 98 -6.90 3.82 -1.83
CA GLY A 98 -6.65 2.96 -0.68
C GLY A 98 -6.83 1.48 -1.01
N ALA A 99 -7.89 1.13 -1.73
CA ALA A 99 -8.13 -0.25 -2.12
C ALA A 99 -7.05 -0.81 -3.07
N ALA A 100 -6.62 -0.02 -4.06
CA ALA A 100 -5.55 -0.41 -4.96
C ALA A 100 -4.23 -0.61 -4.21
N ALA A 101 -3.87 0.33 -3.33
CA ALA A 101 -2.64 0.28 -2.55
C ALA A 101 -2.62 -0.86 -1.53
N GLY A 102 -3.71 -1.08 -0.79
CA GLY A 102 -3.83 -2.18 0.16
C GLY A 102 -3.72 -3.55 -0.53
N TYR A 103 -4.32 -3.70 -1.71
CA TYR A 103 -4.16 -4.94 -2.49
C TYR A 103 -2.72 -5.15 -2.97
N GLU A 104 -2.03 -4.09 -3.41
CA GLU A 104 -0.62 -4.21 -3.80
C GLU A 104 0.27 -4.56 -2.59
N ALA A 105 0.01 -4.01 -1.41
CA ALA A 105 0.74 -4.36 -0.20
C ALA A 105 0.54 -5.85 0.18
N TRP A 106 -0.69 -6.35 0.09
CA TRP A 106 -0.98 -7.78 0.27
C TRP A 106 -0.27 -8.63 -0.79
N ARG A 107 -0.32 -8.25 -2.07
CA ARG A 107 0.37 -8.95 -3.15
C ARG A 107 1.88 -8.99 -2.91
N PHE A 108 2.47 -7.85 -2.55
CA PHE A 108 3.89 -7.74 -2.22
C PHE A 108 4.27 -8.60 -1.02
N TRP A 109 3.44 -8.64 0.02
CA TRP A 109 3.62 -9.52 1.17
C TRP A 109 3.65 -10.99 0.76
N GLU A 110 2.69 -11.46 -0.02
CA GLU A 110 2.65 -12.85 -0.47
C GLU A 110 3.87 -13.24 -1.31
N HIS A 111 4.29 -12.37 -2.24
CA HIS A 111 5.47 -12.62 -3.07
C HIS A 111 6.78 -12.68 -2.25
N HIS A 112 6.85 -11.96 -1.14
CA HIS A 112 8.06 -11.83 -0.33
C HIS A 112 7.92 -12.40 1.09
N ARG A 113 6.93 -13.26 1.31
CA ARG A 113 6.58 -13.77 2.64
C ARG A 113 7.77 -14.43 3.35
N GLY A 114 8.66 -15.08 2.60
CA GLY A 114 9.89 -15.67 3.14
C GLY A 114 10.81 -14.67 3.84
N ILE A 115 10.90 -13.43 3.34
CA ILE A 115 11.73 -12.36 3.93
C ILE A 115 11.11 -11.85 5.24
N TYR A 116 9.79 -11.74 5.29
CA TYR A 116 9.05 -11.25 6.46
C TYR A 116 8.88 -12.31 7.55
N ARG A 117 8.78 -13.59 7.19
CA ARG A 117 8.54 -14.68 8.12
C ARG A 117 9.69 -14.92 9.08
N GLN A 118 10.94 -14.79 8.62
CA GLN A 118 12.14 -15.02 9.45
C GLN A 118 12.14 -14.19 10.76
N PRO A 119 11.95 -12.87 10.73
CA PRO A 119 11.96 -12.04 11.95
C PRO A 119 10.63 -12.05 12.73
N LEU A 120 9.52 -12.45 12.10
CA LEU A 120 8.19 -12.41 12.72
C LEU A 120 7.77 -13.73 13.39
N MET A 121 8.48 -14.83 13.14
CA MET A 121 8.28 -16.12 13.81
C MET A 121 6.82 -16.64 13.80
N ASP A 122 6.08 -16.41 12.70
CA ASP A 122 4.66 -16.77 12.55
C ASP A 122 3.70 -16.11 13.57
N ASP A 123 4.10 -14.99 14.18
CA ASP A 123 3.23 -14.17 15.04
C ASP A 123 2.21 -13.39 14.18
N ARG A 124 0.96 -13.86 14.20
CA ARG A 124 -0.14 -13.30 13.39
C ARG A 124 -0.44 -11.83 13.69
N GLU A 125 -0.31 -11.40 14.94
CA GLU A 125 -0.57 -10.00 15.29
C GLU A 125 0.50 -9.10 14.68
N ARG A 126 1.76 -9.54 14.74
CA ARG A 126 2.88 -8.81 14.15
C ARG A 126 2.88 -8.87 12.62
N GLU A 127 2.47 -9.99 12.03
CA GLU A 127 2.24 -10.09 10.58
C GLU A 127 1.15 -9.12 10.13
N SER A 128 0.04 -9.04 10.87
CA SER A 128 -1.04 -8.09 10.57
C SER A 128 -0.56 -6.64 10.70
N GLU A 129 0.18 -6.31 11.76
CA GLU A 129 0.71 -4.96 11.96
C GLU A 129 1.74 -4.56 10.89
N ALA A 130 2.58 -5.52 10.47
CA ALA A 130 3.52 -5.32 9.37
C ALA A 130 2.79 -5.06 8.04
N LEU A 131 1.78 -5.86 7.72
CA LEU A 131 0.96 -5.67 6.51
C LEU A 131 0.26 -4.31 6.51
N ILE A 132 -0.30 -3.88 7.65
CA ILE A 132 -0.87 -2.54 7.82
C ILE A 132 0.19 -1.47 7.54
N GLY A 133 1.40 -1.61 8.10
CA GLY A 133 2.52 -0.71 7.83
C GLY A 133 2.85 -0.57 6.35
N LEU A 134 2.94 -1.70 5.64
CA LEU A 134 3.18 -1.72 4.19
C LEU A 134 2.03 -1.06 3.41
N ALA A 135 0.78 -1.37 3.76
CA ALA A 135 -0.40 -0.83 3.11
C ALA A 135 -0.53 0.69 3.26
N VAL A 136 -0.32 1.20 4.49
CA VAL A 136 -0.31 2.65 4.76
C VAL A 136 0.82 3.32 3.98
N GLY A 137 2.02 2.74 4.00
CA GLY A 137 3.16 3.31 3.28
C GLY A 137 2.94 3.38 1.76
N GLU A 138 2.36 2.34 1.16
CA GLU A 138 2.11 2.36 -0.28
C GLU A 138 0.95 3.27 -0.65
N ALA A 139 -0.11 3.31 0.17
CA ALA A 139 -1.23 4.21 -0.04
C ALA A 139 -0.82 5.67 0.04
N GLU A 140 0.08 6.02 0.97
CA GLU A 140 0.60 7.38 1.06
C GLU A 140 1.45 7.76 -0.15
N LYS A 141 2.34 6.88 -0.59
CA LYS A 141 3.10 7.14 -1.82
C LYS A 141 2.17 7.32 -3.01
N LEU A 142 1.15 6.46 -3.15
CA LEU A 142 0.20 6.55 -4.25
C LEU A 142 -0.60 7.86 -4.16
N TRP A 143 -0.96 8.28 -2.95
CA TRP A 143 -1.59 9.57 -2.69
C TRP A 143 -0.73 10.75 -3.16
N ASP A 144 0.59 10.70 -2.98
CA ASP A 144 1.49 11.76 -3.42
C ASP A 144 1.45 11.97 -4.95
N TYR A 145 1.13 10.93 -5.75
CA TYR A 145 0.91 11.07 -7.21
C TYR A 145 -0.36 11.82 -7.57
N THR A 146 -1.33 11.93 -6.66
CA THR A 146 -2.56 12.71 -6.91
C THR A 146 -2.29 14.21 -7.00
N ARG A 147 -1.18 14.69 -6.42
CA ARG A 147 -0.84 16.12 -6.22
C ARG A 147 -1.92 16.91 -5.46
N ARG A 148 -2.81 16.21 -4.74
CA ARG A 148 -3.81 16.83 -3.87
C ARG A 148 -3.14 17.21 -2.56
N HIS A 149 -2.54 18.40 -2.53
CA HIS A 149 -1.83 18.91 -1.35
C HIS A 149 -2.77 19.43 -0.25
N HIS A 150 -4.09 19.52 -0.50
CA HIS A 150 -5.06 20.07 0.44
C HIS A 150 -6.17 19.02 0.64
N GLY A 151 -6.05 18.21 1.69
CA GLY A 151 -7.04 17.17 1.98
C GLY A 151 -6.53 16.10 2.94
N ASP A 152 -6.15 16.47 4.17
CA ASP A 152 -5.70 15.53 5.19
C ASP A 152 -6.76 14.47 5.49
N PHE A 153 -8.05 14.85 5.43
CA PHE A 153 -9.17 13.92 5.60
C PHE A 153 -9.22 12.87 4.49
N ALA A 154 -9.09 13.29 3.24
CA ALA A 154 -9.15 12.40 2.09
C ALA A 154 -7.92 11.50 2.02
N LYS A 155 -6.73 12.03 2.31
CA LYS A 155 -5.51 11.23 2.48
C LYS A 155 -5.73 10.15 3.53
N ARG A 156 -6.22 10.54 4.71
CA ARG A 156 -6.47 9.62 5.82
C ARG A 156 -7.48 8.54 5.48
N GLU A 157 -8.57 8.87 4.77
CA GLU A 157 -9.53 7.89 4.27
C GLU A 157 -8.84 6.84 3.37
N ALA A 158 -7.98 7.26 2.44
CA ALA A 158 -7.25 6.34 1.59
C ALA A 158 -6.34 5.39 2.39
N LEU A 159 -5.64 5.92 3.40
CA LEU A 159 -4.76 5.11 4.27
C LEU A 159 -5.56 4.11 5.11
N GLU A 160 -6.69 4.53 5.67
CA GLU A 160 -7.59 3.66 6.45
C GLU A 160 -8.16 2.54 5.60
N VAL A 161 -8.63 2.85 4.38
CA VAL A 161 -9.13 1.83 3.44
C VAL A 161 -8.02 0.85 3.04
N ALA A 162 -6.79 1.32 2.82
CA ALA A 162 -5.65 0.46 2.51
C ALA A 162 -5.31 -0.49 3.66
N ALA A 163 -5.25 0.03 4.89
CA ALA A 163 -4.94 -0.73 6.08
C ALA A 163 -6.02 -1.78 6.45
N GLY A 164 -7.24 -1.61 5.95
CA GLY A 164 -8.33 -2.58 6.13
C GLY A 164 -8.39 -3.72 5.11
N LYS A 165 -7.32 -3.95 4.33
CA LYS A 165 -7.21 -5.01 3.31
C LYS A 165 -6.35 -6.17 3.76
#